data_AF-A0A4D4MXY9-F1
#
_entry.id   AF-A0A4D4MXY9-F1
#
_cell.length_a   1.000
_cell.length_b   1.000
_cell.length_c   1.000
_cell.angle_alpha   90.00
_cell.angle_beta   90.00
_cell.angle_gamma   90.00
#
_symmetry.space_group_name_H-M   'P 1'
#
loop_
_entity.id
_entity.type
_entity.pdbx_description
1 polymer ?
#
loop_
_entity_poly.entity_id
_entity_poly.type
_entity_poly.pdbx_seq_one_letter_code
_entity_poly.pdbx_strand_id
1 'polypeptide(L)'
;MKSPYLVERTTTSAGGTVSATSPRTLHQAMNPSTAARLREMMTDVVRKGTGKNAAIRGATVGGKTGTAQHGIGNSGTPYAWFISWAQADNALEPAVAVAVVVEDASARRGDISGGGDAAPIAKAVMEAVLRS
;
A
#
# COMPACT_ATOMS: atom_id res chain seq x y z
N MET A 1 -1.00 -13.75 8.34
CA MET A 1 -1.23 -12.31 8.57
C MET A 1 -0.57 -11.89 9.87
N LYS A 2 0.19 -10.79 9.87
CA LYS A 2 0.82 -10.25 11.08
C LYS A 2 -0.12 -9.25 11.76
N SER A 3 -0.04 -9.15 13.08
CA SER A 3 -0.71 -8.09 13.82
C SER A 3 0.08 -6.79 13.62
N PRO A 4 -0.54 -5.70 13.17
CA PRO A 4 0.14 -4.41 13.09
C PRO A 4 0.50 -3.92 14.49
N TYR A 5 1.61 -3.18 14.59
CA TYR A 5 2.05 -2.49 15.81
C TYR A 5 2.76 -1.20 15.41
N LEU A 6 2.68 -0.18 16.27
CA LEU A 6 3.29 1.13 16.04
C LEU A 6 4.56 1.35 16.88
N VAL A 7 4.58 0.83 18.11
CA VAL A 7 5.69 1.04 19.05
C VAL A 7 6.67 -0.13 18.93
N GLU A 8 7.87 0.11 18.43
CA GLU A 8 8.94 -0.90 18.39
C GLU A 8 9.45 -1.23 19.80
N ARG A 9 9.70 -0.19 20.60
CA ARG A 9 10.28 -0.30 21.94
C ARG A 9 9.96 0.93 22.79
N THR A 10 9.90 0.75 24.10
CA THR A 10 9.94 1.83 25.09
C THR A 10 11.31 1.89 25.76
N THR A 11 11.80 3.10 26.03
CA THR A 11 13.11 3.32 26.65
C THR A 11 13.00 4.18 27.91
N THR A 12 13.97 4.05 28.80
CA THR A 12 14.21 5.03 29.86
C THR A 12 14.74 6.33 29.26
N SER A 13 14.76 7.41 30.05
CA SER A 13 15.39 8.68 29.64
C SER A 13 16.88 8.54 29.30
N ALA A 14 17.55 7.55 29.85
CA ALA A 14 18.95 7.22 29.56
C ALA A 14 19.13 6.31 28.33
N GLY A 15 18.05 5.96 27.62
CA GLY A 15 18.09 5.11 26.41
C GLY A 15 18.07 3.60 26.68
N GLY A 16 18.00 3.16 27.94
CA GLY A 16 17.88 1.75 28.29
C GLY A 16 16.53 1.18 27.84
N THR A 17 16.51 0.01 27.19
CA THR A 17 15.26 -0.63 26.76
C THR A 17 14.46 -1.10 27.97
N VAL A 18 13.19 -0.69 28.07
CA VAL A 18 12.24 -1.15 29.08
C VAL A 18 11.41 -2.32 28.54
N SER A 19 10.94 -2.19 27.30
CA SER A 19 10.19 -3.24 26.61
C SER A 19 10.39 -3.11 25.11
N ALA A 20 10.30 -4.25 24.41
CA ALA A 20 10.33 -4.33 22.96
C ALA A 20 9.12 -5.13 22.47
N THR A 21 8.57 -4.72 21.34
CA THR A 21 7.39 -5.36 20.73
C THR A 21 7.83 -6.52 19.86
N SER A 22 7.34 -7.72 20.18
CA SER A 22 7.52 -8.91 19.35
C SER A 22 6.37 -9.05 18.34
N PRO A 23 6.65 -9.19 17.03
CA PRO A 23 5.61 -9.38 16.03
C PRO A 23 4.76 -10.63 16.30
N ARG A 24 3.44 -10.46 16.35
CA ARG A 24 2.50 -11.58 16.54
C ARG A 24 1.83 -11.95 15.22
N THR A 25 1.60 -13.24 15.00
CA THR A 25 0.79 -13.74 13.89
C THR A 25 -0.67 -13.76 14.34
N LEU A 26 -1.58 -13.17 13.56
CA LEU A 26 -3.02 -13.21 13.84
C LEU A 26 -3.59 -14.56 13.41
N HIS A 27 -3.64 -14.81 12.11
CA HIS A 27 -4.07 -16.07 11.51
C HIS A 27 -3.59 -16.14 10.05
N GLN A 28 -3.81 -17.27 9.39
CA GLN A 28 -3.58 -17.45 7.95
C GLN A 28 -4.88 -17.15 7.20
N ALA A 29 -4.92 -16.04 6.45
CA ALA A 29 -6.12 -15.62 5.72
C ALA A 29 -6.38 -16.46 4.44
N MET A 30 -5.33 -16.99 3.82
CA MET A 30 -5.40 -17.82 2.61
C MET A 30 -4.18 -18.73 2.48
N ASN A 31 -4.24 -19.70 1.56
CA ASN A 31 -3.11 -20.57 1.24
C ASN A 31 -1.95 -19.76 0.61
N PRO A 32 -0.69 -20.15 0.84
CA PRO A 32 0.46 -19.44 0.28
C PRO A 32 0.44 -19.40 -1.25
N SER A 33 -0.01 -20.48 -1.90
CA SER A 33 -0.17 -20.54 -3.36
C SER A 33 -1.21 -19.54 -3.88
N THR A 34 -2.33 -19.38 -3.16
CA THR A 34 -3.35 -18.36 -3.48
C THR A 34 -2.79 -16.94 -3.33
N ALA A 35 -2.02 -16.69 -2.26
CA ALA A 35 -1.38 -15.40 -2.04
C ALA A 35 -0.34 -15.06 -3.12
N ALA A 36 0.45 -16.04 -3.56
CA ALA A 36 1.39 -15.87 -4.66
C ALA A 36 0.68 -15.50 -5.96
N ARG A 37 -0.41 -16.21 -6.30
CA ARG A 37 -1.20 -15.88 -7.49
C ARG A 37 -1.87 -14.51 -7.40
N LEU A 38 -2.35 -14.12 -6.22
CA LEU A 38 -2.91 -12.79 -5.99
C LEU A 38 -1.86 -11.70 -6.21
N ARG A 39 -0.62 -11.90 -5.73
CA ARG A 39 0.50 -10.98 -5.98
C ARG A 39 0.77 -10.80 -7.46
N GLU A 40 0.79 -11.88 -8.25
CA GLU A 40 0.97 -11.82 -9.70
C GLU A 40 -0.13 -10.98 -10.38
N MET A 41 -1.39 -11.23 -10.03
CA MET A 41 -2.53 -10.48 -10.57
C MET A 41 -2.45 -8.98 -10.20
N MET A 42 -2.05 -8.67 -8.96
CA MET A 42 -1.82 -7.29 -8.53
C MET A 42 -0.66 -6.62 -9.29
N THR A 43 0.38 -7.37 -9.64
CA THR A 43 1.47 -6.89 -10.50
C THR A 43 0.98 -6.57 -11.92
N ASP A 44 0.07 -7.38 -12.48
CA ASP A 44 -0.53 -7.08 -13.79
C ASP A 44 -1.36 -5.79 -13.80
N VAL A 45 -2.05 -5.45 -12.69
CA VAL A 45 -2.76 -4.16 -12.56
C VAL A 45 -1.81 -2.98 -12.69
N VAL A 46 -0.59 -3.08 -12.16
CA VAL A 46 0.43 -2.02 -12.26
C VAL A 46 1.11 -2.05 -13.62
N ARG A 47 1.46 -3.22 -14.16
CA ARG A 47 2.15 -3.33 -15.46
C ARG A 47 1.27 -2.93 -16.63
N LYS A 48 0.00 -3.34 -16.61
CA LYS A 48 -0.89 -3.31 -17.79
C LYS A 48 -2.24 -2.66 -17.53
N GLY A 49 -2.63 -2.49 -16.26
CA GLY A 49 -3.97 -2.03 -15.87
C GLY A 49 -4.04 -0.57 -15.40
N THR A 50 -4.94 -0.34 -14.44
CA THR A 50 -5.28 0.97 -13.89
C THR A 50 -4.27 1.52 -12.89
N GLY A 51 -3.32 0.69 -12.42
CA GLY A 51 -2.34 1.06 -11.41
C GLY A 51 -0.99 1.52 -11.97
N LYS A 52 -0.89 1.81 -13.28
CA LYS A 52 0.40 2.10 -13.97
C LYS A 52 1.24 3.19 -13.33
N ASN A 53 0.59 4.20 -12.76
CA ASN A 53 1.28 5.31 -12.09
C ASN A 53 2.04 4.88 -10.82
N ALA A 54 1.77 3.68 -10.28
CA ALA A 54 2.51 3.11 -9.15
C ALA A 54 3.83 2.43 -9.54
N ALA A 55 4.16 2.32 -10.84
CA ALA A 55 5.35 1.60 -11.29
C ALA A 55 6.65 2.27 -10.82
N ILE A 56 7.58 1.45 -10.31
CA ILE A 56 8.91 1.85 -9.83
C ILE A 56 9.97 1.11 -10.65
N ARG A 57 10.98 1.82 -11.13
CA ARG A 57 12.10 1.20 -11.86
C ARG A 57 12.99 0.45 -10.88
N GLY A 58 13.37 -0.79 -11.22
CA GLY A 58 14.21 -1.65 -10.36
C GLY A 58 13.45 -2.34 -9.24
N ALA A 59 12.12 -2.38 -9.32
CA ALA A 59 11.28 -3.05 -8.36
C ALA A 59 10.04 -3.66 -9.01
N THR A 60 9.59 -4.78 -8.46
CA THR A 60 8.26 -5.31 -8.73
C THR A 60 7.25 -4.67 -7.78
N VAL A 61 6.24 -4.04 -8.36
CA VAL A 61 5.12 -3.41 -7.64
C VAL A 61 3.84 -4.16 -7.97
N GLY A 62 3.09 -4.54 -6.95
CA GLY A 62 1.71 -5.01 -7.09
C GLY A 62 0.76 -4.05 -6.40
N GLY A 63 -0.41 -3.82 -6.99
CA GLY A 63 -1.42 -2.98 -6.35
C GLY A 63 -2.81 -3.14 -6.93
N LYS A 64 -3.78 -2.46 -6.32
CA LYS A 64 -5.15 -2.40 -6.80
C LYS A 64 -5.75 -1.03 -6.53
N THR A 65 -6.37 -0.48 -7.57
CA THR A 65 -7.14 0.76 -7.50
C THR A 65 -8.56 0.52 -6.96
N GLY A 66 -9.08 1.47 -6.20
CA GLY A 66 -10.46 1.61 -5.80
C GLY A 66 -10.95 3.04 -6.06
N THR A 67 -12.21 3.17 -6.44
CA THR A 67 -12.94 4.44 -6.50
C THR A 67 -14.27 4.20 -5.80
N ALA A 68 -14.51 4.89 -4.69
CA ALA A 68 -15.75 4.75 -3.92
C ALA A 68 -16.62 6.00 -4.09
N GLN A 69 -17.88 5.80 -4.48
CA GLN A 69 -18.83 6.91 -4.60
C GLN A 69 -19.22 7.43 -3.21
N HIS A 70 -19.45 8.74 -3.09
CA HIS A 70 -19.72 9.42 -1.83
C HIS A 70 -20.95 10.35 -1.92
N GLY A 71 -21.64 10.55 -0.79
CA GLY A 71 -22.84 11.39 -0.67
C GLY A 71 -24.14 10.73 -1.17
N ILE A 72 -25.31 11.26 -0.75
CA ILE A 72 -26.63 10.76 -1.17
C ILE A 72 -26.77 10.96 -2.69
N GLY A 73 -27.08 9.89 -3.41
CA GLY A 73 -27.19 9.94 -4.88
C GLY A 73 -25.87 10.26 -5.59
N ASN A 74 -24.72 9.96 -4.98
CA ASN A 74 -23.39 10.29 -5.51
C ASN A 74 -23.22 11.79 -5.70
N SER A 75 -23.57 12.58 -4.67
CA SER A 75 -23.46 14.05 -4.64
C SER A 75 -22.14 14.57 -4.06
N GLY A 76 -21.36 13.73 -3.39
CA GLY A 76 -20.03 14.05 -2.87
C GLY A 76 -18.88 13.60 -3.79
N THR A 77 -17.70 14.19 -3.63
CA THR A 77 -16.49 13.82 -4.39
C THR A 77 -16.13 12.35 -4.14
N PRO A 78 -15.87 11.52 -5.18
CA PRO A 78 -15.48 10.13 -4.96
C PRO A 78 -14.17 10.01 -4.18
N TYR A 79 -14.05 8.96 -3.37
CA TYR A 79 -12.78 8.62 -2.73
C TYR A 79 -11.91 7.81 -3.69
N ALA A 80 -10.65 8.21 -3.84
CA ALA A 80 -9.64 7.43 -4.53
C ALA A 80 -8.86 6.59 -3.51
N TRP A 81 -8.75 5.28 -3.76
CA TRP A 81 -7.96 4.38 -2.93
C TRP A 81 -6.96 3.60 -3.79
N PHE A 82 -5.74 3.44 -3.29
CA PHE A 82 -4.79 2.46 -3.81
C PHE A 82 -4.18 1.66 -2.67
N ILE A 83 -4.21 0.33 -2.81
CA ILE A 83 -3.47 -0.60 -1.94
C ILE A 83 -2.33 -1.22 -2.76
N SER A 84 -1.14 -1.32 -2.19
CA SER A 84 0.03 -1.81 -2.91
C SER A 84 1.10 -2.42 -2.03
N TRP A 85 2.04 -3.09 -2.67
CA TRP A 85 3.29 -3.57 -2.10
C TRP A 85 4.42 -3.39 -3.11
N ALA A 86 5.66 -3.32 -2.62
CA ALA A 86 6.84 -3.24 -3.47
C ALA A 86 7.96 -4.15 -2.98
N GLN A 87 8.67 -4.76 -3.95
CA GLN A 87 9.83 -5.61 -3.77
C GLN A 87 10.93 -5.14 -4.73
N ALA A 88 12.10 -4.76 -4.20
CA ALA A 88 13.25 -4.46 -5.05
C ALA A 88 13.71 -5.72 -5.80
N ASP A 89 14.28 -5.56 -7.00
CA ASP A 89 14.70 -6.70 -7.84
C ASP A 89 15.79 -7.57 -7.17
N ASN A 90 16.56 -6.99 -6.25
CA ASN A 90 17.58 -7.69 -5.47
C ASN A 90 17.07 -8.24 -4.12
N ALA A 91 15.79 -8.08 -3.80
CA ALA A 91 15.19 -8.55 -2.56
C ALA A 91 14.39 -9.84 -2.77
N LEU A 92 14.39 -10.72 -1.76
CA LEU A 92 13.62 -11.98 -1.80
C LEU A 92 12.13 -11.76 -1.48
N GLU A 93 11.82 -10.76 -0.65
CA GLU A 93 10.47 -10.50 -0.16
C GLU A 93 10.10 -9.02 -0.32
N PRO A 94 8.79 -8.68 -0.39
CA PRO A 94 8.33 -7.29 -0.37
C PRO A 94 8.80 -6.57 0.90
N ALA A 95 9.36 -5.37 0.72
CA ALA A 95 9.85 -4.55 1.83
C ALA A 95 8.74 -3.73 2.49
N VAL A 96 7.65 -3.46 1.76
CA VAL A 96 6.61 -2.52 2.18
C VAL A 96 5.25 -2.88 1.61
N ALA A 97 4.21 -2.63 2.39
CA ALA A 97 2.81 -2.55 1.94
C ALA A 97 2.26 -1.16 2.28
N VAL A 98 1.52 -0.55 1.35
CA VAL A 98 1.01 0.82 1.46
C VAL A 98 -0.49 0.84 1.14
N ALA A 99 -1.26 1.61 1.91
CA ALA A 99 -2.64 1.94 1.62
C ALA A 99 -2.79 3.47 1.61
N VAL A 100 -3.31 4.03 0.52
CA VAL A 100 -3.53 5.47 0.36
C VAL A 100 -5.01 5.72 0.08
N VAL A 101 -5.65 6.56 0.89
CA VAL A 101 -6.99 7.10 0.65
C VAL A 101 -6.86 8.59 0.40
N VAL A 102 -7.52 9.07 -0.66
CA VAL A 102 -7.67 10.50 -0.95
C VAL A 102 -9.16 10.81 -0.90
N GLU A 103 -9.55 11.60 0.10
CA GLU A 103 -10.96 11.91 0.39
C GLU A 103 -11.48 13.10 -0.41
N ASP A 104 -10.64 14.09 -0.67
CA ASP A 104 -11.00 15.27 -1.43
C ASP A 104 -9.76 15.80 -2.16
N ALA A 105 -9.76 15.65 -3.47
CA ALA A 105 -8.90 16.44 -4.32
C ALA A 105 -9.78 17.56 -4.86
N SER A 106 -9.32 18.80 -4.81
CA SER A 106 -9.91 19.96 -5.52
C SER A 106 -9.96 19.78 -7.06
N ALA A 107 -9.69 18.56 -7.54
CA ALA A 107 -9.80 18.09 -8.90
C ALA A 107 -11.26 17.97 -9.35
N ARG A 108 -11.47 18.06 -10.66
CA ARG A 108 -12.78 17.81 -11.27
C ARG A 108 -13.16 16.36 -10.98
N ARG A 109 -14.41 16.13 -10.55
CA ARG A 109 -14.96 14.79 -10.23
C ARG A 109 -14.57 13.64 -11.15
N GLY A 110 -14.40 13.90 -12.45
CA GLY A 110 -14.06 12.89 -13.45
C GLY A 110 -12.59 12.43 -13.43
N ASP A 111 -11.71 13.20 -12.79
CA ASP A 111 -10.26 12.94 -12.79
C ASP A 111 -9.82 12.13 -11.56
N ILE A 112 -10.67 12.03 -10.55
CA ILE A 112 -10.35 11.38 -9.27
C ILE A 112 -10.44 9.85 -9.42
N SER A 113 -9.30 9.19 -9.26
CA SER A 113 -9.20 7.75 -9.32
C SER A 113 -8.06 7.20 -8.47
N GLY A 114 -8.21 5.96 -7.99
CA GLY A 114 -7.13 5.28 -7.29
C GLY A 114 -5.82 5.20 -8.10
N GLY A 115 -5.90 5.19 -9.43
CA GLY A 115 -4.73 5.18 -10.32
C GLY A 115 -4.14 6.56 -10.58
N GLY A 116 -4.97 7.61 -10.62
CA GLY A 116 -4.56 8.99 -10.88
C GLY A 116 -3.97 9.66 -9.65
N ASP A 117 -4.64 9.54 -8.50
CA ASP A 117 -4.34 10.33 -7.30
C ASP A 117 -3.61 9.52 -6.23
N ALA A 118 -4.16 8.34 -5.89
CA ALA A 118 -3.63 7.54 -4.78
C ALA A 118 -2.36 6.75 -5.17
N ALA A 119 -2.25 6.28 -6.41
CA ALA A 119 -1.11 5.50 -6.87
C ALA A 119 0.22 6.28 -6.89
N PRO A 120 0.29 7.56 -7.34
CA PRO A 120 1.52 8.36 -7.22
C PRO A 120 1.99 8.57 -5.77
N ILE A 121 1.06 8.79 -4.84
CA ILE A 121 1.38 8.92 -3.41
C ILE A 121 1.97 7.60 -2.88
N ALA A 122 1.32 6.47 -3.20
CA ALA A 122 1.81 5.16 -2.82
C ALA A 122 3.20 4.88 -3.40
N LYS A 123 3.44 5.26 -4.67
CA LYS A 123 4.76 5.17 -5.30
C LYS A 123 5.82 5.93 -4.52
N ALA A 124 5.56 7.19 -4.15
CA ALA A 124 6.51 8.00 -3.41
C ALA A 124 6.91 7.37 -2.07
N VAL A 125 5.92 6.83 -1.33
CA VAL A 125 6.16 6.11 -0.07
C VAL A 125 6.98 4.83 -0.31
N MET A 126 6.58 4.01 -1.27
CA MET A 126 7.29 2.77 -1.59
C MET A 126 8.73 3.04 -2.03
N GLU A 127 8.95 4.04 -2.87
CA GLU A 127 10.28 4.47 -3.28
C GLU A 127 11.16 4.94 -2.13
N ALA A 128 10.59 5.66 -1.16
CA ALA A 128 11.33 6.08 0.02
C ALA A 128 11.82 4.89 0.85
N VAL A 129 10.97 3.86 1.03
CA VAL A 129 11.33 2.63 1.76
C VAL A 129 12.32 1.77 0.98
N LEU A 130 12.21 1.69 -0.34
CA LEU A 130 13.16 0.89 -1.14
C LEU A 130 14.56 1.51 -1.24
N ARG A 131 14.72 2.79 -0.90
CA ARG A 131 16.01 3.50 -0.89
C ARG A 131 16.61 3.67 0.51
N SER A 132 15.91 3.28 1.57
CA SER A 132 16.36 3.44 2.96
C SER A 132 17.37 2.38 3.40
#